data_AF-A0A0T6ARD7-F1
#
_entry.id   AF-A0A0T6ARD7-F1
#
_cell.length_a   1.000
_cell.length_b   1.000
_cell.length_c   1.000
_cell.angle_alpha   90.00
_cell.angle_beta   90.00
_cell.angle_gamma   90.00
#
_symmetry.space_group_name_H-M   'P 1'
#
loop_
_entity.id
_entity.type
_entity.pdbx_description
1 polymer ?
#
loop_
_entity_poly.entity_id
_entity_poly.type
_entity_poly.pdbx_seq_one_letter_code
_entity_poly.pdbx_strand_id
1 'polypeptide(L)'
;MTLLEVLVVIGLMAVLAGSMSALVGVAVRSKLVVAVRSADTETARQALEWMSERLRNAGLNLVPGEQSEARCRDMVVAQDAALQPTAGAIYVNGEILNSDTVAGNEVMTIGYLLGNDPTTGSQVVLEYQQPCAAGALPATIPLSDPRVAVTNLTFDYFSSSGLRITDLTTPGEIRRVRLVRINLTVQGAEGRSGVQTQTWTRDVMLRNPEPNANDWKNPNENI
;
A
#
# COMPACT_ATOMS: atom_id res chain seq x y z
N MET A 1 -60.88 -37.36 -5.09
CA MET A 1 -60.13 -36.11 -5.21
C MET A 1 -61.14 -35.01 -5.52
N THR A 2 -61.35 -34.09 -4.59
CA THR A 2 -62.33 -33.00 -4.70
C THR A 2 -61.69 -31.72 -5.22
N LEU A 3 -62.48 -30.83 -5.83
CA LEU A 3 -62.00 -29.58 -6.41
C LEU A 3 -61.31 -28.66 -5.38
N LEU A 4 -61.72 -28.78 -4.10
CA LEU A 4 -61.11 -28.11 -2.96
C LEU A 4 -59.70 -28.64 -2.66
N GLU A 5 -59.49 -29.96 -2.68
CA GLU A 5 -58.17 -30.58 -2.47
C GLU A 5 -57.17 -30.15 -3.54
N VAL A 6 -57.61 -30.05 -4.80
CA VAL A 6 -56.75 -29.60 -5.91
C VAL A 6 -56.31 -28.14 -5.72
N LEU A 7 -57.24 -27.26 -5.33
CA LEU A 7 -56.92 -25.85 -5.07
C LEU A 7 -55.96 -25.67 -3.88
N VAL A 8 -56.14 -26.45 -2.82
CA VAL A 8 -55.24 -26.44 -1.65
C VAL A 8 -53.83 -26.88 -2.05
N VAL A 9 -53.71 -27.95 -2.83
CA VAL A 9 -52.39 -28.45 -3.30
C VAL A 9 -51.68 -27.43 -4.19
N ILE A 10 -52.40 -26.76 -5.10
CA ILE A 10 -51.83 -25.71 -5.96
C ILE A 10 -51.39 -24.51 -5.11
N GLY A 11 -52.19 -24.08 -4.15
CA GLY A 11 -51.83 -23.01 -3.22
C GLY A 11 -50.59 -23.32 -2.40
N LEU A 12 -50.47 -24.55 -1.88
CA LEU A 12 -49.31 -25.02 -1.13
C LEU A 12 -48.05 -25.06 -2.00
N MET A 13 -48.16 -25.55 -3.24
CA MET A 13 -47.06 -25.56 -4.20
C MET A 13 -46.59 -24.15 -4.57
N ALA A 14 -47.51 -23.19 -4.73
CA ALA A 14 -47.17 -21.80 -5.03
C ALA A 14 -46.43 -21.12 -3.85
N VAL A 15 -46.85 -21.38 -2.61
CA VAL A 15 -46.17 -20.86 -1.41
C VAL A 15 -44.80 -21.50 -1.22
N LEU A 16 -44.67 -22.81 -1.49
CA LEU A 16 -43.38 -23.51 -1.44
C LEU A 16 -42.42 -23.01 -2.54
N ALA A 17 -42.91 -22.83 -3.77
CA ALA A 17 -42.09 -22.27 -4.85
C ALA A 17 -41.69 -20.80 -4.58
N GLY A 18 -42.60 -19.99 -4.02
CA GLY A 18 -42.33 -18.61 -3.61
C GLY A 18 -41.30 -18.51 -2.50
N SER A 19 -41.39 -19.37 -1.48
CA SER A 19 -40.41 -19.42 -0.38
C SER A 19 -39.05 -19.95 -0.82
N MET A 20 -39.00 -20.98 -1.68
CA MET A 20 -37.74 -21.49 -2.24
C MET A 20 -37.05 -20.45 -3.13
N SER A 21 -37.78 -19.75 -4.00
CA SER A 21 -37.21 -18.69 -4.84
C SER A 21 -36.71 -17.49 -4.03
N ALA A 22 -37.41 -17.10 -2.96
CA ALA A 22 -36.95 -16.08 -2.03
C ALA A 22 -35.66 -16.52 -1.30
N LEU A 23 -35.60 -17.75 -0.80
CA LEU A 23 -34.42 -18.30 -0.11
C LEU A 23 -33.21 -18.39 -1.05
N VAL A 24 -33.40 -18.88 -2.28
CA VAL A 24 -32.33 -18.94 -3.29
C VAL A 24 -31.86 -17.53 -3.65
N GLY A 25 -32.78 -16.58 -3.83
CA GLY A 25 -32.45 -15.19 -4.13
C GLY A 25 -31.64 -14.51 -3.01
N VAL A 26 -31.99 -14.76 -1.75
CA VAL A 26 -31.24 -14.25 -0.59
C VAL A 26 -29.87 -14.92 -0.48
N ALA A 27 -29.79 -16.24 -0.70
CA ALA A 27 -28.53 -16.98 -0.65
C ALA A 27 -27.53 -16.52 -1.73
N VAL A 28 -27.99 -16.31 -2.97
CA VAL A 28 -27.14 -15.79 -4.05
C VAL A 28 -26.64 -14.38 -3.72
N ARG A 29 -27.52 -13.48 -3.25
CA ARG A 29 -27.13 -12.13 -2.84
C ARG A 29 -26.13 -12.14 -1.68
N SER A 30 -26.34 -13.00 -0.69
CA SER A 30 -25.42 -13.16 0.44
C SER A 30 -24.03 -13.63 -0.04
N LYS A 31 -23.97 -14.60 -0.96
CA LYS A 31 -22.69 -15.07 -1.52
C LYS A 31 -21.97 -13.99 -2.31
N LEU A 32 -22.71 -13.20 -3.10
CA LEU A 32 -22.13 -12.10 -3.88
C LEU A 32 -21.55 -11.01 -2.96
N VAL A 33 -22.24 -10.64 -1.88
CA VAL A 33 -21.74 -9.66 -0.90
C VAL A 33 -20.47 -10.16 -0.21
N VAL A 34 -20.44 -11.43 0.20
CA VAL A 34 -19.23 -12.03 0.81
C VAL A 34 -18.07 -12.10 -0.18
N ALA A 35 -18.33 -12.42 -1.45
CA ALA A 35 -17.30 -12.46 -2.48
C ALA A 35 -16.68 -11.08 -2.76
N VAL A 36 -17.52 -10.03 -2.88
CA VAL A 36 -17.04 -8.65 -3.05
C VAL A 36 -16.22 -8.21 -1.84
N ARG A 37 -16.70 -8.49 -0.63
CA ARG A 37 -15.96 -8.19 0.60
C ARG A 37 -14.58 -8.84 0.61
N SER A 38 -14.52 -10.13 0.28
CA SER A 38 -13.24 -10.86 0.22
C SER A 38 -12.30 -10.25 -0.81
N ALA A 39 -12.82 -9.84 -1.97
CA ALA A 39 -12.02 -9.20 -3.01
C ALA A 39 -11.48 -7.84 -2.54
N ASP A 40 -12.33 -6.98 -1.97
CA ASP A 40 -11.94 -5.65 -1.48
C ASP A 40 -10.89 -5.73 -0.36
N THR A 41 -11.01 -6.71 0.54
CA THR A 41 -9.98 -6.93 1.57
C THR A 41 -8.68 -7.45 1.00
N GLU A 42 -8.73 -8.27 -0.03
CA GLU A 42 -7.54 -8.86 -0.65
C GLU A 42 -6.76 -7.81 -1.45
N THR A 43 -7.45 -6.92 -2.20
CA THR A 43 -6.79 -5.84 -2.94
C THR A 43 -6.08 -4.85 -2.02
N ALA A 44 -6.69 -4.48 -0.89
CA ALA A 44 -6.05 -3.62 0.11
C ALA A 44 -4.81 -4.28 0.74
N ARG A 45 -4.86 -5.59 1.01
CA ARG A 45 -3.71 -6.36 1.50
C ARG A 45 -2.60 -6.48 0.47
N GLN A 46 -2.94 -6.66 -0.81
CA GLN A 46 -1.97 -6.71 -1.91
C GLN A 46 -1.22 -5.38 -2.04
N ALA A 47 -1.92 -4.24 -1.97
CA ALA A 47 -1.27 -2.94 -1.98
C ALA A 47 -0.29 -2.77 -0.80
N LEU A 48 -0.71 -3.20 0.41
CA LEU A 48 0.16 -3.16 1.59
C LEU A 48 1.38 -4.08 1.45
N GLU A 49 1.21 -5.29 0.91
CA GLU A 49 2.30 -6.22 0.71
C GLU A 49 3.29 -5.68 -0.32
N TRP A 50 2.79 -5.14 -1.44
CA TRP A 50 3.59 -4.50 -2.49
C TRP A 50 4.44 -3.34 -1.95
N MET A 51 3.84 -2.44 -1.17
CA MET A 51 4.58 -1.38 -0.48
C MET A 51 5.65 -1.98 0.42
N SER A 52 5.30 -3.01 1.19
CA SER A 52 6.23 -3.60 2.16
C SER A 52 7.42 -4.30 1.49
N GLU A 53 7.21 -5.00 0.38
CA GLU A 53 8.25 -5.67 -0.39
C GLU A 53 9.23 -4.66 -0.96
N ARG A 54 8.72 -3.59 -1.58
CA ARG A 54 9.57 -2.53 -2.17
C ARG A 54 10.31 -1.72 -1.13
N LEU A 55 9.67 -1.39 -0.01
CA LEU A 55 10.33 -0.69 1.10
C LEU A 55 11.44 -1.54 1.75
N ARG A 56 11.34 -2.88 1.75
CA ARG A 56 12.46 -3.74 2.20
C ARG A 56 13.69 -3.62 1.33
N ASN A 57 13.54 -3.27 0.05
CA ASN A 57 14.65 -3.05 -0.88
C ASN A 57 15.22 -1.63 -0.82
N ALA A 58 14.71 -0.76 0.06
CA ALA A 58 15.32 0.53 0.30
C ALA A 58 16.81 0.36 0.66
N GLY A 59 17.67 1.15 0.03
CA GLY A 59 19.12 1.14 0.21
C GLY A 59 19.85 0.04 -0.56
N LEU A 60 19.16 -0.84 -1.29
CA LEU A 60 19.80 -1.86 -2.13
C LEU A 60 20.67 -1.20 -3.22
N ASN A 61 21.94 -1.59 -3.29
CA ASN A 61 22.94 -1.11 -4.26
C ASN A 61 23.06 0.43 -4.36
N LEU A 62 22.62 1.15 -3.33
CA LEU A 62 22.69 2.60 -3.31
C LEU A 62 24.10 3.06 -2.90
N VAL A 63 24.79 3.78 -3.79
CA VAL A 63 26.10 4.40 -3.52
C VAL A 63 25.98 5.92 -3.52
N PRO A 64 25.80 6.59 -2.37
CA PRO A 64 25.51 8.02 -2.31
C PRO A 64 26.52 8.94 -2.98
N GLY A 65 27.81 8.57 -2.96
CA GLY A 65 28.88 9.36 -3.61
C GLY A 65 28.77 9.39 -5.14
N GLU A 66 28.08 8.41 -5.73
CA GLU A 66 27.91 8.27 -7.18
C GLU A 66 26.59 8.87 -7.67
N GLN A 67 25.67 9.23 -6.75
CA GLN A 67 24.38 9.80 -7.11
C GLN A 67 24.49 11.30 -7.42
N SER A 68 24.10 11.67 -8.66
CA SER A 68 24.06 13.07 -9.08
C SER A 68 22.95 13.87 -8.37
N GLU A 69 21.82 13.22 -8.12
CA GLU A 69 20.62 13.83 -7.56
C GLU A 69 20.62 13.82 -6.03
N ALA A 70 20.36 14.98 -5.41
CA ALA A 70 20.36 15.11 -3.95
C ALA A 70 19.38 14.13 -3.27
N ARG A 71 18.18 13.97 -3.84
CA ARG A 71 17.15 13.03 -3.34
C ARG A 71 17.65 11.60 -3.20
N CYS A 72 18.60 11.19 -4.05
CA CYS A 72 19.07 9.81 -4.17
C CYS A 72 20.23 9.48 -3.25
N ARG A 73 20.81 10.45 -2.53
CA ARG A 73 22.01 10.24 -1.71
C ARG A 73 21.76 9.58 -0.36
N ASP A 74 20.51 9.29 -0.02
CA ASP A 74 20.13 8.73 1.27
C ASP A 74 19.12 7.61 1.05
N MET A 75 19.16 6.53 1.85
CA MET A 75 18.18 5.44 1.75
C MET A 75 16.74 5.94 1.92
N VAL A 76 16.51 6.81 2.90
CA VAL A 76 15.26 7.58 3.04
C VAL A 76 15.60 8.99 2.60
N VAL A 77 14.79 9.57 1.71
CA VAL A 77 15.10 10.87 1.10
C VAL A 77 15.20 11.95 2.18
N ALA A 78 16.41 12.48 2.35
CA ALA A 78 16.71 13.42 3.43
C ALA A 78 17.15 14.80 2.92
N GLN A 79 17.80 14.83 1.75
CA GLN A 79 18.40 16.04 1.16
C GLN A 79 17.48 16.82 0.21
N ASP A 80 16.33 16.27 -0.16
CA ASP A 80 15.33 16.95 -1.00
C ASP A 80 14.08 17.27 -0.16
N ALA A 81 13.90 18.55 0.15
CA ALA A 81 12.82 19.03 1.00
C ALA A 81 11.41 18.72 0.47
N ALA A 82 11.24 18.59 -0.86
CA ALA A 82 9.95 18.27 -1.45
C ALA A 82 9.55 16.80 -1.25
N LEU A 83 10.53 15.94 -0.98
CA LEU A 83 10.38 14.50 -0.87
C LEU A 83 10.84 13.98 0.50
N GLN A 84 10.94 14.85 1.51
CA GLN A 84 11.19 14.39 2.87
C GLN A 84 10.02 13.55 3.39
N PRO A 85 10.27 12.51 4.18
CA PRO A 85 9.21 11.71 4.77
C PRO A 85 8.36 12.54 5.73
N THR A 86 7.06 12.27 5.75
CA THR A 86 6.07 12.88 6.63
C THR A 86 5.15 11.80 7.18
N ALA A 87 4.26 12.16 8.10
CA ALA A 87 3.26 11.20 8.58
C ALA A 87 2.37 10.63 7.46
N GLY A 88 2.21 11.32 6.32
CA GLY A 88 1.34 10.89 5.21
C GLY A 88 2.08 10.43 3.95
N ALA A 89 3.41 10.49 3.93
CA ALA A 89 4.19 10.09 2.77
C ALA A 89 5.59 9.62 3.14
N ILE A 90 6.09 8.59 2.46
CA ILE A 90 7.47 8.12 2.57
C ILE A 90 8.12 8.14 1.18
N TYR A 91 9.41 8.46 1.12
CA TYR A 91 10.22 8.34 -0.08
C TYR A 91 11.55 7.68 0.27
N VAL A 92 11.91 6.65 -0.48
CA VAL A 92 13.11 5.84 -0.28
C VAL A 92 13.85 5.65 -1.60
N ASN A 93 15.15 5.39 -1.53
CA ASN A 93 15.99 5.14 -2.69
C ASN A 93 16.65 3.78 -2.61
N GLY A 94 16.88 3.20 -3.78
CA GLY A 94 17.63 1.96 -3.96
C GLY A 94 17.31 1.35 -5.32
N GLU A 95 17.92 0.22 -5.60
CA GLU A 95 17.55 -0.65 -6.72
C GLU A 95 16.28 -1.43 -6.37
N ILE A 96 15.16 -0.72 -6.24
CA ILE A 96 13.96 -1.26 -5.58
C ILE A 96 13.21 -2.24 -6.48
N LEU A 97 13.20 -1.99 -7.79
CA LEU A 97 12.59 -2.87 -8.79
C LEU A 97 13.50 -4.05 -9.16
N ASN A 98 14.83 -3.83 -9.12
CA ASN A 98 15.86 -4.84 -9.40
C ASN A 98 15.57 -5.64 -10.69
N SER A 99 15.29 -4.91 -11.76
CA SER A 99 14.90 -5.45 -13.07
C SER A 99 16.08 -5.60 -14.02
N ASP A 100 17.21 -4.93 -13.74
CA ASP A 100 18.48 -5.12 -14.42
C ASP A 100 19.33 -6.22 -13.76
N THR A 101 20.31 -6.73 -14.49
CA THR A 101 21.31 -7.69 -14.04
C THR A 101 22.56 -7.04 -13.46
N VAL A 102 22.70 -5.72 -13.61
CA VAL A 102 23.87 -4.95 -13.17
C VAL A 102 23.53 -4.12 -11.93
N ALA A 103 24.11 -4.52 -10.80
CA ALA A 103 23.93 -3.84 -9.52
C ALA A 103 24.23 -2.33 -9.61
N GLY A 104 23.33 -1.50 -9.09
CA GLY A 104 23.50 -0.05 -8.97
C GLY A 104 23.11 0.77 -10.21
N ASN A 105 22.77 0.12 -11.33
CA ASN A 105 22.32 0.83 -12.53
C ASN A 105 20.87 1.31 -12.44
N GLU A 106 20.05 0.67 -11.62
CA GLU A 106 18.61 0.95 -11.51
C GLU A 106 18.23 1.58 -10.17
N VAL A 107 19.08 2.45 -9.63
CA VAL A 107 18.72 3.21 -8.43
C VAL A 107 17.60 4.19 -8.78
N MET A 108 16.52 4.14 -8.01
CA MET A 108 15.40 5.06 -8.13
C MET A 108 14.85 5.49 -6.78
N THR A 109 14.20 6.64 -6.77
CA THR A 109 13.34 7.09 -5.68
C THR A 109 11.95 6.48 -5.87
N ILE A 110 11.49 5.70 -4.90
CA ILE A 110 10.09 5.29 -4.80
C ILE A 110 9.47 5.96 -3.58
N GLY A 111 8.22 6.40 -3.70
CA GLY A 111 7.47 6.87 -2.56
C GLY A 111 6.01 6.44 -2.56
N TYR A 112 5.40 6.52 -1.39
CA TYR A 112 3.99 6.18 -1.19
C TYR A 112 3.29 7.33 -0.49
N LEU A 113 2.15 7.73 -1.03
CA LEU A 113 1.33 8.84 -0.53
C LEU A 113 -0.14 8.61 -0.89
N LEU A 114 -1.04 9.34 -0.25
CA LEU A 114 -2.43 9.42 -0.70
C LEU A 114 -2.59 10.43 -1.82
N GLY A 115 -3.44 10.10 -2.77
CA GLY A 115 -3.97 11.05 -3.73
C GLY A 115 -5.20 10.50 -4.43
N ASN A 116 -5.65 11.18 -5.47
CA ASN A 116 -6.83 10.77 -6.20
C ASN A 116 -6.43 9.97 -7.44
N ASP A 117 -7.14 8.88 -7.69
CA ASP A 117 -7.05 8.15 -8.95
C ASP A 117 -7.47 9.08 -10.09
N PRO A 118 -6.65 9.23 -11.16
CA PRO A 118 -6.92 10.19 -12.22
C PRO A 118 -8.16 9.85 -13.06
N THR A 119 -8.65 8.61 -13.00
CA THR A 119 -9.78 8.14 -13.80
C THR A 119 -11.10 8.28 -13.05
N THR A 120 -11.13 7.87 -11.79
CA THR A 120 -12.34 7.75 -10.96
C THR A 120 -12.49 8.87 -9.94
N GLY A 121 -11.39 9.57 -9.60
CA GLY A 121 -11.35 10.56 -8.52
C GLY A 121 -11.37 9.96 -7.11
N SER A 122 -11.45 8.63 -6.97
CA SER A 122 -11.38 7.95 -5.68
C SER A 122 -10.02 8.16 -5.02
N GLN A 123 -10.01 8.32 -3.70
CA GLN A 123 -8.77 8.39 -2.95
C GLN A 123 -8.10 7.00 -2.92
N VAL A 124 -6.83 6.95 -3.31
CA VAL A 124 -6.03 5.72 -3.47
C VAL A 124 -4.61 5.95 -2.95
N VAL A 125 -3.91 4.86 -2.67
CA VAL A 125 -2.45 4.90 -2.53
C VAL A 125 -1.85 5.16 -3.90
N LEU A 126 -1.03 6.20 -4.00
CA LEU A 126 -0.21 6.50 -5.15
C LEU A 126 1.22 6.02 -4.88
N GLU A 127 1.84 5.45 -5.91
CA GLU A 127 3.26 5.18 -5.94
C GLU A 127 3.95 6.24 -6.79
N TYR A 128 4.84 6.99 -6.15
CA TYR A 128 5.78 7.89 -6.78
C TYR A 128 6.99 7.09 -7.25
N GLN A 129 7.47 7.35 -8.47
CA GLN A 129 8.69 6.77 -9.00
C GLN A 129 9.50 7.84 -9.72
N GLN A 130 10.79 7.93 -9.44
CA GLN A 130 11.69 8.77 -10.20
C GLN A 130 13.09 8.14 -10.24
N PRO A 131 13.63 7.80 -11.42
CA PRO A 131 15.00 7.34 -11.54
C PRO A 131 16.02 8.32 -10.94
N CYS A 132 17.12 7.79 -10.41
CA CYS A 132 18.25 8.59 -9.91
C CYS A 132 19.19 9.03 -11.02
N ALA A 133 18.61 9.54 -12.11
CA ALA A 133 19.33 10.09 -13.25
C ALA A 133 19.03 11.59 -13.41
N ALA A 134 20.01 12.34 -13.90
CA ALA A 134 19.87 13.76 -14.16
C ALA A 134 18.73 14.04 -15.14
N GLY A 135 17.82 14.95 -14.78
CA GLY A 135 16.67 15.33 -15.62
C GLY A 135 15.56 14.28 -15.71
N ALA A 136 15.64 13.18 -14.96
CA ALA A 136 14.54 12.21 -14.87
C ALA A 136 13.27 12.88 -14.34
N LEU A 137 12.13 12.60 -14.95
CA LEU A 137 10.83 13.13 -14.51
C LEU A 137 10.15 12.15 -13.57
N PRO A 138 9.41 12.64 -12.55
CA PRO A 138 8.64 11.77 -11.69
C PRO A 138 7.42 11.21 -12.42
N ALA A 139 7.11 9.95 -12.14
CA ALA A 139 5.83 9.33 -12.43
C ALA A 139 5.08 9.11 -11.12
N THR A 140 3.76 9.23 -11.16
CA THR A 140 2.90 8.90 -10.02
C THR A 140 1.73 8.09 -10.51
N ILE A 141 1.62 6.86 -10.02
CA ILE A 141 0.66 5.87 -10.50
C ILE A 141 -0.21 5.35 -9.35
N PRO A 142 -1.51 5.10 -9.58
CA PRO A 142 -2.35 4.40 -8.61
C PRO A 142 -1.81 3.00 -8.32
N LEU A 143 -1.58 2.70 -7.05
CA LEU A 143 -1.17 1.37 -6.58
C LEU A 143 -2.37 0.55 -6.08
N SER A 144 -3.28 1.17 -5.33
CA SER A 144 -4.46 0.50 -4.78
C SER A 144 -5.66 0.56 -5.73
N ASP A 145 -6.55 -0.43 -5.64
CA ASP A 145 -7.76 -0.49 -6.46
C ASP A 145 -8.70 0.71 -6.18
N PRO A 146 -9.05 1.54 -7.18
CA PRO A 146 -9.91 2.72 -6.99
C PRO A 146 -11.35 2.41 -6.60
N ARG A 147 -11.78 1.14 -6.67
CA ARG A 147 -13.08 0.69 -6.17
C ARG A 147 -13.14 0.66 -4.64
N VAL A 148 -11.99 0.56 -3.98
CA VAL A 148 -11.86 0.53 -2.52
C VAL A 148 -11.17 1.82 -2.08
N ALA A 149 -11.97 2.78 -1.62
CA ALA A 149 -11.44 4.10 -1.26
C ALA A 149 -10.51 3.99 -0.05
N VAL A 150 -9.29 4.50 -0.20
CA VAL A 150 -8.34 4.61 0.90
C VAL A 150 -8.62 5.90 1.64
N THR A 151 -8.98 5.83 2.92
CA THR A 151 -9.36 7.00 3.73
C THR A 151 -8.22 7.52 4.59
N ASN A 152 -7.24 6.67 4.89
CA ASN A 152 -6.05 7.08 5.62
C ASN A 152 -4.86 6.21 5.22
N LEU A 153 -3.68 6.82 5.10
CA LEU A 153 -2.40 6.18 4.94
C LEU A 153 -1.43 6.97 5.79
N THR A 154 -0.83 6.31 6.78
CA THR A 154 0.15 6.95 7.63
C THR A 154 1.38 6.09 7.82
N PHE A 155 2.49 6.77 8.09
CA PHE A 155 3.79 6.17 8.33
C PHE A 155 4.31 6.62 9.69
N ASP A 156 4.65 5.65 10.55
CA ASP A 156 5.44 5.89 11.74
C ASP A 156 6.87 5.40 11.50
N TYR A 157 7.84 6.19 11.95
CA TYR A 157 9.25 5.95 11.70
C TYR A 157 9.97 5.62 12.99
N PHE A 158 10.88 4.66 12.93
CA PHE A 158 11.64 4.19 14.10
C PHE A 158 13.11 4.01 13.75
N SER A 159 13.99 4.27 14.72
CA SER A 159 15.42 3.99 14.61
C SER A 159 15.74 2.50 14.77
N SER A 160 16.99 2.11 14.52
CA SER A 160 17.50 0.74 14.77
C SER A 160 17.32 0.28 16.21
N SER A 161 17.33 1.21 17.18
CA SER A 161 17.05 0.94 18.60
C SER A 161 15.56 0.82 18.94
N GLY A 162 14.66 0.96 17.96
CA GLY A 162 13.21 0.92 18.15
C GLY A 162 12.60 2.21 18.71
N LEU A 163 13.37 3.30 18.82
CA LEU A 163 12.85 4.60 19.24
C LEU A 163 12.08 5.25 18.08
N ARG A 164 10.87 5.75 18.36
CA ARG A 164 10.09 6.48 17.37
C ARG A 164 10.77 7.80 17.02
N ILE A 165 10.93 8.07 15.74
CA ILE A 165 11.47 9.31 15.18
C ILE A 165 10.27 10.15 14.76
N THR A 166 10.11 11.32 15.37
CA THR A 166 9.00 12.24 15.08
C THR A 166 9.46 13.52 14.39
N ASP A 167 10.74 13.88 14.54
CA ASP A 167 11.33 15.02 13.85
C ASP A 167 11.95 14.55 12.52
N LEU A 168 11.21 14.75 11.44
CA LEU A 168 11.62 14.38 10.08
C LEU A 168 12.04 15.63 9.28
N THR A 169 12.53 16.67 9.95
CA THR A 169 12.88 17.93 9.29
C THR A 169 14.36 18.05 8.95
N THR A 170 15.23 17.30 9.66
CA THR A 170 16.68 17.36 9.46
C THR A 170 17.21 16.09 8.81
N PRO A 171 18.21 16.19 7.91
CA PRO A 171 18.83 15.00 7.33
C PRO A 171 19.42 14.05 8.38
N GLY A 172 19.88 14.61 9.50
CA GLY A 172 20.41 13.86 10.63
C GLY A 172 19.44 12.82 11.16
N GLU A 173 18.22 13.26 11.48
CA GLU A 173 17.15 12.41 12.03
C GLU A 173 16.55 11.47 10.97
N ILE A 174 16.31 11.96 9.75
CA ILE A 174 15.76 11.12 8.67
C ILE A 174 16.66 9.92 8.36
N ARG A 175 17.99 10.12 8.36
CA ARG A 175 18.96 9.04 8.14
C ARG A 175 18.91 7.95 9.20
N ARG A 176 18.36 8.21 10.39
CA ARG A 176 18.25 7.22 11.48
C ARG A 176 17.09 6.25 11.29
N VAL A 177 16.18 6.50 10.34
CA VAL A 177 15.01 5.65 10.08
C VAL A 177 15.45 4.25 9.62
N ARG A 178 14.96 3.22 10.29
CA ARG A 178 15.24 1.80 10.01
C ARG A 178 14.01 0.92 9.97
N LEU A 179 12.97 1.29 10.71
CA LEU A 179 11.69 0.61 10.66
C LEU A 179 10.60 1.62 10.34
N VAL A 180 9.71 1.22 9.45
CA VAL A 180 8.55 1.99 9.02
C VAL A 180 7.32 1.16 9.34
N ARG A 181 6.41 1.72 10.12
CA ARG A 181 5.07 1.16 10.32
C ARG A 181 4.12 1.85 9.38
N ILE A 182 3.52 1.08 8.49
CA ILE A 182 2.48 1.54 7.57
C ILE A 182 1.14 1.27 8.23
N ASN A 183 0.28 2.28 8.34
CA ASN A 183 -1.13 2.10 8.70
C ASN A 183 -2.00 2.52 7.50
N LEU A 184 -2.74 1.57 6.95
CA LEU A 184 -3.63 1.76 5.80
C LEU A 184 -5.07 1.56 6.27
N THR A 185 -5.91 2.58 6.12
CA THR A 185 -7.34 2.49 6.38
C THR A 185 -8.11 2.62 5.08
N VAL A 186 -8.96 1.65 4.77
CA VAL A 186 -9.84 1.70 3.59
C VAL A 186 -11.30 1.64 3.98
N GLN A 187 -12.12 2.09 3.05
CA GLN A 187 -13.56 2.14 3.15
C GLN A 187 -14.16 1.41 1.96
N GLY A 188 -14.76 0.24 2.22
CA GLY A 188 -15.43 -0.59 1.21
C GLY A 188 -16.95 -0.38 1.23
N ALA A 189 -17.58 -0.44 0.06
CA ALA A 189 -19.04 -0.37 -0.08
C ALA A 189 -19.66 -1.76 0.05
N GLU A 190 -20.18 -2.13 1.23
CA GLU A 190 -20.82 -3.43 1.45
C GLU A 190 -22.32 -3.40 1.10
N GLY A 191 -22.69 -3.24 -0.18
CA GLY A 191 -24.07 -3.44 -0.65
C GLY A 191 -25.17 -2.91 0.30
N ARG A 192 -26.02 -3.79 0.86
CA ARG A 192 -27.12 -3.42 1.80
C ARG A 192 -26.67 -3.21 3.26
N SER A 193 -25.45 -3.59 3.64
CA SER A 193 -24.92 -3.51 5.01
C SER A 193 -24.29 -2.15 5.34
N GLY A 194 -24.16 -1.26 4.35
CA GLY A 194 -23.57 0.06 4.53
C GLY A 194 -22.06 0.06 4.30
N VAL A 195 -21.40 1.10 4.78
CA VAL A 195 -20.00 1.36 4.53
C VAL A 195 -19.16 0.85 5.69
N GLN A 196 -18.15 0.01 5.42
CA GLN A 196 -17.24 -0.51 6.45
C GLN A 196 -15.84 0.04 6.31
N THR A 197 -15.27 0.42 7.45
CA THR A 197 -13.90 0.92 7.58
C THR A 197 -13.03 -0.18 8.16
N GLN A 198 -11.91 -0.49 7.50
CA GLN A 198 -10.92 -1.45 7.97
C GLN A 198 -9.54 -0.83 7.97
N THR A 199 -8.73 -1.14 8.99
CA THR A 199 -7.36 -0.67 9.13
C THR A 199 -6.40 -1.86 9.18
N TRP A 200 -5.34 -1.79 8.38
CA TRP A 200 -4.23 -2.73 8.40
C TRP A 200 -2.94 -2.02 8.80
N THR A 201 -2.12 -2.73 9.55
CA THR A 201 -0.81 -2.26 10.00
C THR A 201 0.27 -3.24 9.55
N ARG A 202 1.38 -2.73 9.03
CA ARG A 202 2.55 -3.52 8.64
C ARG A 202 3.82 -2.82 9.08
N ASP A 203 4.64 -3.54 9.85
CA ASP A 203 5.99 -3.09 10.19
C ASP A 203 6.97 -3.60 9.15
N VAL A 204 7.78 -2.69 8.61
CA VAL A 204 8.76 -2.94 7.55
C VAL A 204 10.12 -2.49 8.03
N MET A 205 11.04 -3.45 8.14
CA MET A 205 12.46 -3.16 8.36
C MET A 205 13.07 -2.77 7.00
N LEU A 206 13.65 -1.57 6.93
CA LEU A 206 14.45 -1.14 5.79
C LEU A 206 15.78 -1.89 5.82
N ARG A 207 16.34 -2.17 4.65
CA ARG A 207 17.61 -2.90 4.58
C ARG A 207 18.71 -2.08 5.23
N ASN A 208 19.59 -2.75 5.99
CA ASN A 208 20.87 -2.14 6.27
C ASN A 208 21.65 -2.07 4.96
N PRO A 209 22.29 -0.93 4.66
CA PRO A 209 23.16 -0.86 3.50
C PRO A 209 24.24 -1.92 3.60
N GLU A 210 24.48 -2.63 2.50
CA GLU A 210 25.43 -3.74 2.45
C GLU A 210 26.86 -3.22 2.57
N PRO A 211 27.53 -3.38 3.73
CA PRO A 211 28.87 -2.84 3.92
C PRO A 211 29.88 -3.52 2.98
N ASN A 212 29.58 -4.75 2.55
CA ASN A 212 30.50 -5.58 1.78
C ASN A 212 30.35 -5.40 0.26
N ALA A 213 29.33 -4.69 -0.22
CA ALA A 213 29.09 -4.48 -1.65
C ALA A 213 29.54 -3.08 -2.12
N ASN A 214 29.50 -2.06 -1.26
CA ASN A 214 29.77 -0.68 -1.68
C ASN A 214 30.39 0.24 -0.60
N ASP A 215 30.92 -0.30 0.49
CA ASP A 215 31.53 0.44 1.62
C ASP A 215 30.66 1.55 2.23
N TRP A 216 29.39 1.69 1.83
CA TRP A 216 28.52 2.76 2.32
C TRP A 216 28.01 2.43 3.71
N LYS A 217 28.47 3.20 4.70
CA LYS A 217 27.95 3.19 6.07
C LYS A 217 27.08 4.41 6.29
N ASN A 218 25.96 4.23 6.98
CA ASN A 218 25.17 5.37 7.40
C ASN A 218 25.99 6.20 8.41
N PRO A 219 26.30 7.47 8.12
CA PRO A 219 27.20 8.28 8.95
C PRO A 219 26.64 8.57 10.35
N ASN A 220 25.33 8.36 10.56
CA ASN A 220 24.64 8.65 11.81
C ASN A 220 24.30 7.38 12.61
N GLU A 221 24.79 6.22 12.16
CA GLU A 221 24.77 4.99 12.93
C GLU A 221 26.19 4.64 13.35
N ASN A 222 26.46 4.71 14.66
CA ASN A 222 27.65 4.14 15.26
C ASN A 222 27.49 2.61 15.35
N ILE A 223 27.51 1.92 14.22
CA ILE A 223 27.57 0.44 14.13
C ILE A 223 28.92 0.03 13.54
#